data_AF-F2L0A9-F1
#
_entry.id   AF-F2L0A9-F1
#
_cell.length_a   1.000
_cell.length_b   1.000
_cell.length_c   1.000
_cell.angle_alpha   90.00
_cell.angle_beta   90.00
_cell.angle_gamma   90.00
#
_symmetry.space_group_name_H-M   'P 1'
#
loop_
_entity.id
_entity.type
_entity.pdbx_description
1 polymer ?
#
loop_
_entity_poly.entity_id
_entity_poly.type
_entity_poly.pdbx_seq_one_letter_code
_entity_poly.pdbx_strand_id
1 'polypeptide(L)'
;MKLGQGAKWGAVTGLIGGAVSALEIYVLREEIYRAVYEAVASAAQSSGAALTQQQIQQIAELSITGAYIGAVVGSVIWFVIIGLIMAAVWDRLRLPWYSKGAIFGVIIVGLNLALGRPPAAALVASGVVVNFLLALLLAYFLSRVERAAAAAGQ
;
A
#
# COMPACT_ATOMS: atom_id res chain seq x y z
N MET A 1 20.80 2.22 -14.94
CA MET A 1 20.54 0.90 -14.32
C MET A 1 19.74 0.96 -13.00
N LYS A 2 19.93 1.97 -12.12
CA LYS A 2 19.28 2.00 -10.79
C LYS A 2 17.75 2.16 -10.81
N LEU A 3 17.19 2.97 -11.71
CA LEU A 3 15.74 3.18 -11.80
C LEU A 3 14.96 1.91 -12.18
N GLY A 4 15.48 1.10 -13.11
CA GLY A 4 14.85 -0.19 -13.47
C GLY A 4 14.82 -1.18 -12.29
N GLN A 5 15.87 -1.18 -11.46
CA GLN A 5 15.89 -1.95 -10.21
C GLN A 5 14.92 -1.36 -9.18
N GLY A 6 14.85 -0.04 -9.06
CA GLY A 6 13.87 0.67 -8.24
C GLY A 6 12.43 0.30 -8.58
N ALA A 7 12.07 0.34 -9.87
CA ALA A 7 10.75 -0.07 -10.35
C ALA A 7 10.48 -1.56 -10.07
N LYS A 8 11.43 -2.44 -10.36
CA LYS A 8 11.29 -3.89 -10.13
C LYS A 8 11.05 -4.21 -8.65
N TRP A 9 11.91 -3.72 -7.76
CA TRP A 9 11.80 -4.02 -6.33
C TRP A 9 10.66 -3.24 -5.68
N GLY A 10 10.32 -2.07 -6.21
CA GLY A 10 9.08 -1.37 -5.88
C GLY A 10 7.86 -2.22 -6.19
N ALA A 11 7.78 -2.81 -7.38
CA ALA A 11 6.66 -3.69 -7.76
C ALA A 11 6.57 -4.94 -6.87
N VAL A 12 7.70 -5.60 -6.59
CA VAL A 12 7.73 -6.77 -5.69
C VAL A 12 7.27 -6.38 -4.28
N THR A 13 7.76 -5.28 -3.74
CA THR A 13 7.36 -4.79 -2.41
C THR A 13 5.89 -4.42 -2.40
N GLY A 14 5.40 -3.77 -3.45
CA GLY A 14 4.00 -3.40 -3.60
C GLY A 14 3.08 -4.61 -3.74
N LEU A 15 3.50 -5.69 -4.38
CA LEU A 15 2.75 -6.96 -4.41
C LEU A 15 2.63 -7.56 -3.01
N ILE A 16 3.73 -7.59 -2.25
CA ILE A 16 3.71 -8.08 -0.86
C ILE A 16 2.79 -7.21 0.00
N GLY A 17 2.93 -5.89 -0.07
CA GLY A 17 2.07 -4.95 0.66
C GLY A 17 0.60 -5.04 0.25
N GLY A 18 0.34 -5.27 -1.03
CA GLY A 18 -0.99 -5.46 -1.59
C GLY A 18 -1.63 -6.76 -1.09
N ALA A 19 -0.86 -7.85 -1.00
CA ALA A 19 -1.32 -9.11 -0.43
C ALA A 19 -1.64 -9.00 1.07
N VAL A 20 -0.80 -8.27 1.83
CA VAL A 20 -1.07 -7.99 3.25
C VAL A 20 -2.34 -7.15 3.40
N SER A 21 -2.50 -6.10 2.60
CA SER A 21 -3.70 -5.24 2.62
C SER A 21 -4.95 -6.02 2.20
N ALA A 22 -4.84 -6.91 1.22
CA ALA A 22 -5.94 -7.81 0.83
C ALA A 22 -6.31 -8.76 1.98
N LEU A 23 -5.34 -9.29 2.73
CA LEU A 23 -5.61 -10.10 3.91
C LEU A 23 -6.33 -9.31 5.00
N GLU A 24 -5.96 -8.04 5.23
CA GLU A 24 -6.68 -7.16 6.16
C GLU A 24 -8.14 -6.95 5.72
N ILE A 25 -8.38 -6.69 4.43
CA ILE A 25 -9.74 -6.57 3.88
C ILE A 25 -10.53 -7.87 4.04
N TYR A 26 -9.87 -9.02 3.91
CA TYR A 26 -10.49 -10.32 4.13
C TYR A 26 -10.93 -10.52 5.58
N VAL A 27 -10.05 -10.21 6.54
CA VAL A 27 -10.36 -10.30 7.96
C VAL A 27 -11.51 -9.37 8.34
N LEU A 28 -11.58 -8.18 7.75
CA LEU A 28 -12.58 -7.15 8.07
C LEU A 28 -13.74 -7.10 7.06
N ARG A 29 -13.90 -8.15 6.24
CA ARG A 29 -14.83 -8.15 5.12
C ARG A 29 -16.26 -7.81 5.54
N GLU A 30 -16.72 -8.39 6.66
CA GLU A 30 -18.09 -8.18 7.15
C GLU A 30 -18.31 -6.75 7.65
N GLU A 31 -17.33 -6.19 8.37
CA GLU A 31 -17.38 -4.81 8.84
C GLU A 31 -17.38 -3.82 7.67
N ILE A 32 -16.49 -4.04 6.69
CA ILE A 32 -16.42 -3.23 5.47
C ILE A 32 -17.72 -3.36 4.67
N TYR A 33 -18.26 -4.57 4.51
CA TYR A 33 -19.53 -4.80 3.83
C TYR A 33 -20.65 -3.99 4.46
N ARG A 34 -20.79 -4.09 5.79
CA ARG A 34 -21.81 -3.38 6.54
C ARG A 34 -21.65 -1.87 6.41
N ALA A 35 -20.43 -1.36 6.58
CA ALA A 35 -20.15 0.07 6.45
C ALA A 35 -20.47 0.60 5.04
N VAL A 36 -20.08 -0.14 4.00
CA VAL A 36 -20.39 0.23 2.61
C VAL A 36 -21.89 0.15 2.35
N TYR A 37 -22.58 -0.88 2.82
CA TYR A 37 -24.02 -1.02 2.67
C TYR A 37 -24.75 0.17 3.31
N GLU A 38 -24.43 0.50 4.57
CA GLU A 38 -25.00 1.64 5.28
C GLU A 38 -24.68 2.97 4.58
N ALA A 39 -23.46 3.15 4.08
CA ALA A 39 -23.07 4.33 3.32
C ALA A 39 -23.87 4.47 2.02
N VAL A 40 -24.01 3.40 1.23
CA VAL A 40 -24.78 3.41 -0.03
C VAL A 40 -26.27 3.64 0.24
N ALA A 41 -26.83 2.99 1.26
CA ALA A 41 -28.22 3.20 1.66
C ALA A 41 -28.48 4.65 2.10
N SER A 42 -27.59 5.23 2.91
CA SER A 42 -27.69 6.64 3.32
C SER A 42 -27.56 7.60 2.13
N ALA A 43 -26.64 7.31 1.21
CA ALA A 43 -26.45 8.11 0.00
C ALA A 43 -27.69 8.05 -0.91
N ALA A 44 -28.28 6.87 -1.09
CA ALA A 44 -29.51 6.69 -1.87
C ALA A 44 -30.69 7.47 -1.29
N GLN A 45 -30.86 7.43 0.03
CA GLN A 45 -31.89 8.21 0.73
C GLN A 45 -31.67 9.72 0.57
N SER A 46 -30.43 10.19 0.74
CA SER A 46 -30.11 11.62 0.61
C SER A 46 -30.24 12.16 -0.82
N SER A 47 -30.04 11.31 -1.82
CA SER A 47 -30.13 11.68 -3.24
C SER A 47 -31.53 11.45 -3.83
N GLY A 48 -32.47 10.86 -3.08
CA GLY A 48 -33.79 10.47 -3.58
C GLY A 48 -33.76 9.32 -4.58
N ALA A 49 -32.64 8.59 -4.68
CA ALA A 49 -32.50 7.45 -5.58
C ALA A 49 -33.29 6.24 -5.04
N ALA A 50 -34.23 5.74 -5.84
CA ALA A 50 -35.02 4.56 -5.51
C ALA A 50 -34.25 3.26 -5.82
N LEU A 51 -33.17 3.00 -5.07
CA LEU A 51 -32.44 1.74 -5.14
C LEU A 51 -33.19 0.64 -4.39
N THR A 52 -33.31 -0.54 -5.02
CA THR A 52 -33.83 -1.73 -4.34
C THR A 52 -32.80 -2.27 -3.35
N GLN A 53 -33.23 -3.04 -2.33
CA GLN A 53 -32.30 -3.70 -1.41
C GLN A 53 -31.28 -4.57 -2.14
N GLN A 54 -31.69 -5.27 -3.20
CA GLN A 54 -30.81 -6.11 -4.02
C GLN A 54 -29.73 -5.28 -4.73
N GLN A 55 -30.06 -4.07 -5.21
CA GLN A 55 -29.07 -3.18 -5.83
C GLN A 55 -28.04 -2.67 -4.81
N ILE A 56 -28.48 -2.31 -3.60
CA ILE A 56 -27.57 -1.86 -2.54
C ILE A 56 -26.62 -3.00 -2.14
N GLN A 57 -27.12 -4.22 -2.00
CA GLN A 57 -26.30 -5.41 -1.72
C GLN A 57 -25.26 -5.64 -2.82
N GLN A 58 -25.66 -5.57 -4.10
CA GLN A 58 -24.73 -5.72 -5.23
C GLN A 58 -23.65 -4.64 -5.24
N ILE A 59 -24.00 -3.38 -4.99
CA ILE A 59 -23.02 -2.28 -4.91
C ILE A 59 -22.02 -2.54 -3.78
N ALA A 60 -22.48 -3.01 -2.62
CA ALA A 60 -21.60 -3.34 -1.50
C ALA A 60 -20.64 -4.50 -1.85
N GLU A 61 -21.13 -5.57 -2.49
CA GLU A 61 -20.28 -6.68 -2.92
C GLU A 61 -19.24 -6.27 -3.99
N LEU A 62 -19.66 -5.46 -4.97
CA LEU A 62 -18.78 -4.92 -5.99
C LEU A 62 -17.72 -3.99 -5.39
N SER A 63 -18.10 -3.19 -4.39
CA SER A 63 -17.17 -2.28 -3.70
C SER A 63 -16.10 -3.04 -2.94
N ILE A 64 -16.45 -4.16 -2.29
CA ILE A 64 -15.46 -5.02 -1.64
C ILE A 64 -14.51 -5.63 -2.66
N THR A 65 -15.04 -6.14 -3.78
CA THR A 65 -14.22 -6.68 -4.87
C THR A 65 -13.27 -5.61 -5.42
N GLY A 66 -13.79 -4.40 -5.62
CA GLY A 66 -13.01 -3.23 -6.01
C GLY A 66 -11.95 -2.86 -4.96
N ALA A 67 -12.24 -3.00 -3.67
CA ALA A 67 -11.29 -2.77 -2.59
C ALA A 67 -10.13 -3.77 -2.62
N TYR A 68 -10.36 -5.06 -2.89
CA TYR A 68 -9.29 -6.05 -3.07
C TYR A 68 -8.39 -5.71 -4.26
N ILE A 69 -8.97 -5.41 -5.42
CA ILE A 69 -8.22 -5.04 -6.62
C ILE A 69 -7.43 -3.75 -6.35
N GLY A 70 -8.08 -2.76 -5.76
CA GLY A 70 -7.48 -1.48 -5.38
C GLY A 70 -6.35 -1.63 -4.37
N ALA A 71 -6.46 -2.55 -3.41
CA ALA A 71 -5.40 -2.83 -2.44
C ALA A 71 -4.15 -3.38 -3.13
N VAL A 72 -4.30 -4.35 -4.03
CA VAL A 72 -3.16 -4.97 -4.74
C VAL A 72 -2.57 -4.01 -5.77
N VAL A 73 -3.39 -3.53 -6.71
CA VAL A 73 -2.94 -2.67 -7.81
C VAL A 73 -2.46 -1.33 -7.28
N GLY A 74 -3.19 -0.73 -6.33
CA GLY A 74 -2.81 0.53 -5.71
C GLY A 74 -1.49 0.42 -4.95
N SER A 75 -1.28 -0.67 -4.19
CA SER A 75 -0.01 -0.91 -3.49
C SER A 75 1.16 -1.08 -4.48
N VAL A 76 0.97 -1.83 -5.57
CA VAL A 76 2.00 -1.98 -6.62
C VAL A 76 2.39 -0.63 -7.21
N ILE A 77 1.42 0.16 -7.67
CA ILE A 77 1.69 1.48 -8.25
C ILE A 77 2.42 2.37 -7.24
N TRP A 78 1.94 2.40 -6.01
CA TRP A 78 2.51 3.23 -4.94
C TRP A 78 3.97 2.87 -4.64
N PHE A 79 4.28 1.58 -4.46
CA PHE A 79 5.64 1.16 -4.16
C PHE A 79 6.56 1.18 -5.37
N VAL A 80 6.05 1.10 -6.60
CA VAL A 80 6.85 1.41 -7.81
C VAL A 80 7.33 2.85 -7.80
N ILE A 81 6.43 3.81 -7.50
CA ILE A 81 6.80 5.23 -7.39
C ILE A 81 7.86 5.43 -6.29
N ILE A 82 7.64 4.85 -5.10
CA ILE A 82 8.60 4.92 -4.00
C ILE A 82 9.93 4.28 -4.40
N GLY A 83 9.91 3.11 -5.04
CA GLY A 83 11.11 2.40 -5.50
C GLY A 83 11.91 3.21 -6.51
N LEU A 84 11.24 3.91 -7.42
CA LEU A 84 11.87 4.84 -8.34
C LEU A 84 12.54 6.02 -7.61
N ILE A 85 11.82 6.66 -6.68
CA ILE A 85 12.35 7.78 -5.88
C ILE A 85 13.55 7.31 -5.06
N MET A 86 13.40 6.20 -4.34
CA MET A 86 14.42 5.65 -3.46
C MET A 86 15.68 5.25 -4.25
N ALA A 87 15.52 4.64 -5.43
CA ALA A 87 16.64 4.33 -6.31
C ALA A 87 17.33 5.57 -6.87
N ALA A 88 16.58 6.66 -7.14
CA ALA A 88 17.12 7.91 -7.65
C ALA A 88 18.01 8.63 -6.62
N VAL A 89 17.61 8.62 -5.34
CA VAL A 89 18.37 9.27 -4.26
C VAL A 89 19.34 8.33 -3.54
N TRP A 90 19.36 7.04 -3.91
CA TRP A 90 20.08 5.98 -3.20
C TRP A 90 21.55 6.32 -2.92
N ASP A 91 22.27 6.81 -3.93
CA ASP A 91 23.71 7.11 -3.83
C ASP A 91 23.98 8.42 -3.11
N ARG A 92 23.06 9.37 -3.22
CA ARG A 92 23.20 10.70 -2.60
C ARG A 92 23.13 10.63 -1.09
N LEU A 93 22.36 9.68 -0.56
CA LEU A 93 22.17 9.52 0.88
C LEU A 93 23.43 9.02 1.61
N ARG A 94 24.39 8.34 0.95
CA ARG A 94 25.63 7.80 1.56
C ARG A 94 25.48 7.11 2.94
N LEU A 95 24.28 6.60 3.25
CA LEU A 95 23.94 5.97 4.51
C LEU A 95 23.87 4.44 4.39
N PRO A 96 23.92 3.70 5.52
CA PRO A 96 23.58 2.29 5.54
C PRO A 96 22.15 2.03 5.04
N TRP A 97 21.93 0.86 4.45
CA TRP A 97 20.63 0.51 3.84
C TRP A 97 19.46 0.57 4.84
N TYR A 98 19.70 0.18 6.10
CA TYR A 98 18.67 0.20 7.14
C TYR A 98 18.27 1.64 7.50
N SER A 99 19.21 2.59 7.52
CA SER A 99 18.93 4.01 7.76
C SER A 99 18.13 4.62 6.60
N LYS A 100 18.48 4.28 5.36
CA LYS A 100 17.69 4.69 4.18
C LYS A 100 16.26 4.15 4.28
N GLY A 101 16.11 2.86 4.59
CA GLY A 101 14.79 2.23 4.77
C GLY A 101 13.98 2.85 5.89
N ALA A 102 14.59 3.18 7.03
CA ALA A 102 13.92 3.83 8.14
C ALA A 102 13.43 5.24 7.78
N ILE A 103 14.25 6.05 7.10
CA ILE A 103 13.86 7.40 6.65
C ILE A 103 12.66 7.32 5.70
N PHE A 104 12.74 6.46 4.68
CA PHE A 104 11.64 6.27 3.75
C PHE A 104 10.39 5.71 4.43
N GLY A 105 10.55 4.80 5.41
CA GLY A 105 9.45 4.28 6.21
C GLY A 105 8.73 5.38 7.00
N VAL A 106 9.46 6.26 7.67
CA VAL A 106 8.88 7.41 8.39
C VAL A 106 8.15 8.34 7.41
N ILE A 107 8.73 8.63 6.24
CA ILE A 107 8.11 9.48 5.22
C ILE A 107 6.80 8.85 4.71
N ILE A 108 6.80 7.55 4.41
CA ILE A 108 5.60 6.85 3.93
C ILE A 108 4.51 6.86 4.99
N VAL A 109 4.86 6.57 6.25
CA VAL A 109 3.91 6.63 7.35
C VAL A 109 3.35 8.05 7.50
N GLY A 110 4.22 9.07 7.51
CA GLY A 110 3.81 10.47 7.58
C GLY A 110 2.89 10.89 6.43
N LEU A 111 3.19 10.46 5.21
CA LEU A 111 2.34 10.73 4.03
C LEU A 111 0.97 10.07 4.15
N ASN A 112 0.89 8.81 4.60
CA ASN A 112 -0.39 8.13 4.78
C ASN A 112 -1.23 8.78 5.89
N LEU A 113 -0.60 9.23 6.97
CA LEU A 113 -1.28 9.98 8.04
C LEU A 113 -1.77 11.35 7.55
N ALA A 114 -0.95 12.08 6.80
CA ALA A 114 -1.30 13.40 6.28
C ALA A 114 -2.42 13.36 5.22
N LEU A 115 -2.49 12.29 4.43
CA LEU A 115 -3.53 12.09 3.42
C LEU A 115 -4.88 11.63 4.00
N GLY A 116 -5.02 11.56 5.31
CA GLY A 116 -6.30 11.29 5.94
C GLY A 116 -6.90 9.95 5.51
N ARG A 117 -6.10 8.88 5.51
CA ARG A 117 -6.62 7.52 5.62
C ARG A 117 -6.72 7.17 7.12
N PRO A 118 -7.82 7.50 7.83
CA PRO A 118 -8.07 6.93 9.14
C PRO A 118 -8.82 5.61 8.90
N PRO A 119 -8.16 4.45 9.01
CA PRO A 119 -8.93 3.26 9.24
C PRO A 119 -9.31 3.18 10.73
N ALA A 120 -10.22 2.28 11.11
CA ALA A 120 -10.55 2.03 12.52
C ALA A 120 -9.25 1.85 13.34
N ALA A 121 -9.20 2.28 14.60
CA ALA A 121 -7.95 2.41 15.38
C ALA A 121 -7.03 1.16 15.33
N ALA A 122 -7.58 -0.05 15.17
CA ALA A 122 -6.83 -1.29 14.97
C ALA A 122 -6.05 -1.35 13.64
N LEU A 123 -6.64 -0.88 12.54
CA LEU A 123 -6.03 -0.80 11.22
C LEU A 123 -4.98 0.33 11.12
N VAL A 124 -5.04 1.34 12.00
CA VAL A 124 -4.03 2.41 12.03
C VAL A 124 -2.69 1.84 12.49
N ALA A 125 -2.71 1.04 13.56
CA ALA A 125 -1.50 0.44 14.11
C ALA A 125 -0.89 -0.61 13.16
N SER A 126 -1.71 -1.51 12.59
CA SER A 126 -1.22 -2.50 11.61
C SER A 126 -0.69 -1.83 10.35
N GLY A 127 -1.43 -0.84 9.82
CA GLY A 127 -1.04 -0.08 8.63
C GLY A 127 0.28 0.67 8.81
N VAL A 128 0.52 1.29 9.97
CA VAL A 128 1.79 1.99 10.26
C VAL A 128 2.97 1.01 10.26
N VAL A 129 2.83 -0.11 10.97
CA VAL A 129 3.89 -1.13 11.07
C VAL A 129 4.17 -1.75 9.71
N VAL A 130 3.14 -2.15 8.97
CA VAL A 130 3.26 -2.76 7.64
C VAL A 130 3.95 -1.80 6.67
N ASN A 131 3.52 -0.54 6.60
CA ASN A 131 4.13 0.44 5.71
C ASN A 131 5.60 0.71 6.04
N PHE A 132 5.95 0.78 7.32
CA PHE A 132 7.34 0.93 7.75
C PHE A 132 8.19 -0.30 7.38
N LEU A 133 7.68 -1.50 7.61
CA LEU A 133 8.37 -2.75 7.27
C LEU A 133 8.55 -2.93 5.76
N LEU A 134 7.56 -2.55 4.94
CA LEU A 134 7.66 -2.60 3.48
C LEU A 134 8.73 -1.64 2.96
N ALA A 135 8.87 -0.45 3.56
CA ALA A 135 9.94 0.48 3.22
C ALA A 135 11.34 -0.09 3.53
N LEU A 136 11.49 -0.76 4.69
CA LEU A 136 12.71 -1.47 5.05
C LEU A 136 13.00 -2.64 4.10
N LEU A 137 11.97 -3.37 3.71
CA LEU A 137 12.08 -4.49 2.78
C LEU A 137 12.54 -4.02 1.38
N LEU A 138 11.99 -2.93 0.88
CA LEU A 138 12.41 -2.30 -0.37
C LEU A 138 13.88 -1.86 -0.31
N ALA A 139 14.27 -1.20 0.79
CA ALA A 139 15.66 -0.81 1.03
C ALA A 139 16.61 -2.01 1.04
N TYR A 140 16.19 -3.08 1.69
CA TYR A 140 16.95 -4.32 1.76
C TYR A 140 17.17 -4.93 0.37
N PHE A 141 16.13 -5.01 -0.46
CA PHE A 141 16.24 -5.53 -1.83
C PHE A 141 17.21 -4.71 -2.70
N LEU A 142 17.13 -3.38 -2.63
CA LEU A 142 18.06 -2.51 -3.36
C LEU A 142 19.51 -2.72 -2.90
N SER A 143 19.74 -2.92 -1.60
CA SER A 143 21.08 -3.20 -1.06
C SER A 143 21.66 -4.55 -1.50
N ARG A 144 20.82 -5.55 -1.77
CA ARG A 144 21.24 -6.88 -2.23
C ARG A 144 21.76 -6.81 -3.66
N VAL A 145 21.08 -6.05 -4.53
CA VAL A 145 21.51 -5.86 -5.93
C VAL A 145 22.85 -5.13 -5.99
N GLU A 146 23.03 -4.09 -5.18
CA GLU A 146 24.30 -3.34 -5.13
C GLU A 146 25.46 -4.23 -4.69
N ARG A 147 25.25 -5.05 -3.64
CA ARG A 147 26.26 -6.02 -3.17
C ARG A 147 26.59 -7.08 -4.22
N ALA A 148 25.59 -7.58 -4.95
CA ALA A 148 25.80 -8.54 -6.03
C ALA A 148 26.55 -7.93 -7.22
N ALA A 149 26.25 -6.68 -7.59
CA ALA A 149 26.96 -5.97 -8.66
C ALA A 149 28.42 -5.67 -8.28
N ALA A 150 28.69 -5.33 -7.02
CA ALA A 150 30.05 -5.11 -6.52
C ALA A 150 30.89 -6.41 -6.52
N ALA A 151 30.27 -7.56 -6.24
CA ALA A 151 30.95 -8.86 -6.25
C ALA A 151 31.21 -9.40 -7.67
N ALA A 152 30.42 -8.99 -8.68
CA ALA A 152 30.58 -9.41 -10.07
C ALA A 152 31.56 -8.53 -10.88
N GLY A 153 32.00 -7.41 -10.30
CA GLY A 153 32.99 -6.49 -10.88
C GLY A 153 34.41 -6.66 -10.32
N GLN A 154 34.63 -7.67 -9.48
CA GLN A 154 35.94 -8.19 -9.05
C GLN A 154 36.23 -9.48 -9.80
#